data_AF-A0AAJ5TCV8-F1
#
_entry.id   AF-A0AAJ5TCV8-F1
#
_cell.length_a   1.000
_cell.length_b   1.000
_cell.length_c   1.000
_cell.angle_alpha   90.00
_cell.angle_beta   90.00
_cell.angle_gamma   90.00
#
_symmetry.space_group_name_H-M   'P 1'
#
loop_
_entity.id
_entity.type
_entity.pdbx_description
1 polymer ?
#
loop_
_entity_poly.entity_id
_entity_poly.type
_entity_poly.pdbx_seq_one_letter_code
_entity_poly.pdbx_strand_id
1 'polypeptide(L)' 'MRKIRRLQMAKRRELRRLKISKAAKKANAKLKLLAEQSLSES' A
#
# COMPACT_ATOMS: atom_id res chain seq x y z
N MET A 1 1.54 -1.78 25.68
CA MET A 1 0.83 -2.84 24.90
C MET A 1 -0.43 -2.37 24.16
N ARG A 2 -1.45 -1.78 24.82
CA ARG A 2 -2.71 -1.36 24.14
C ARG A 2 -2.51 -0.34 23.01
N LYS A 3 -1.64 0.66 23.19
CA LYS A 3 -1.32 1.67 22.15
C LYS A 3 -0.71 1.05 20.89
N ILE A 4 0.24 0.12 21.03
CA ILE A 4 0.89 -0.58 19.91
C ILE A 4 -0.14 -1.43 19.14
N ARG A 5 -1.00 -2.18 19.84
CA ARG A 5 -2.09 -2.95 19.20
C ARG A 5 -3.04 -2.07 18.39
N ARG A 6 -3.39 -0.88 18.88
CA ARG A 6 -4.24 0.07 18.15
C ARG A 6 -3.57 0.54 16.86
N LEU A 7 -2.28 0.87 16.90
CA LEU A 7 -1.52 1.28 15.73
C LEU A 7 -1.43 0.15 14.69
N GLN A 8 -1.16 -1.08 15.14
CA GLN A 8 -1.15 -2.25 14.25
C GLN A 8 -2.51 -2.52 13.59
N MET A 9 -3.61 -2.37 14.34
CA MET A 9 -4.97 -2.50 13.81
C MET A 9 -5.32 -1.39 12.81
N ALA A 10 -4.93 -0.14 13.09
CA ALA A 10 -5.11 0.98 12.18
C ALA A 10 -4.39 0.73 10.85
N LYS A 11 -3.10 0.33 10.90
CA LYS A 11 -2.31 -0.05 9.73
C LYS A 11 -2.97 -1.17 8.92
N ARG A 12 -3.49 -2.21 9.59
CA ARG A 12 -4.21 -3.32 8.91
C ARG A 12 -5.50 -2.87 8.23
N ARG A 13 -6.28 -1.97 8.85
CA ARG A 13 -7.51 -1.42 8.27
C ARG A 13 -7.20 -0.55 7.06
N GLU A 14 -6.18 0.28 7.15
CA GLU A 14 -5.72 1.12 6.05
C GLU A 14 -5.23 0.27 4.87
N LEU A 15 -4.41 -0.74 5.11
CA LEU A 15 -3.99 -1.70 4.08
C LEU A 15 -5.18 -2.39 3.42
N ARG A 16 -6.21 -2.77 4.19
CA ARG A 16 -7.43 -3.38 3.64
C ARG A 16 -8.23 -2.38 2.80
N ARG A 17 -8.36 -1.12 3.23
CA ARG A 17 -8.99 -0.03 2.47
C ARG A 17 -8.25 0.24 1.16
N LEU A 18 -6.92 0.26 1.19
CA LEU A 18 -6.09 0.45 0.00
C LEU A 18 -6.17 -0.73 -0.98
N LYS A 19 -6.37 -1.96 -0.48
CA LYS A 19 -6.63 -3.14 -1.33
C LYS A 19 -8.00 -3.09 -2.02
N ILE A 20 -9.01 -2.51 -1.38
CA ILE A 20 -10.40 -2.52 -1.88
C ILE A 20 -10.68 -1.29 -2.75
N SER A 21 -10.14 -0.13 -2.40
CA SER A 21 -10.38 1.11 -3.14
C SER A 21 -9.84 1.03 -4.58
N LYS A 22 -10.71 1.30 -5.56
CA LYS A 22 -10.34 1.38 -6.99
C LYS A 22 -9.26 2.43 -7.24
N ALA A 23 -9.32 3.57 -6.54
CA ALA A 23 -8.32 4.64 -6.66
C ALA A 23 -6.95 4.20 -6.13
N ALA A 24 -6.91 3.50 -4.99
CA ALA A 24 -5.66 2.99 -4.41
C ALA A 24 -5.06 1.85 -5.23
N LYS A 25 -5.89 0.98 -5.82
CA LYS A 25 -5.44 -0.02 -6.80
C LYS A 25 -4.79 0.61 -8.03
N LYS A 26 -5.41 1.67 -8.59
CA LYS A 26 -4.82 2.42 -9.72
C LYS A 26 -3.50 3.09 -9.33
N ALA A 27 -3.42 3.71 -8.16
CA ALA A 27 -2.19 4.33 -7.67
C ALA A 27 -1.08 3.28 -7.46
N ASN A 28 -1.38 2.14 -6.82
CA ASN A 28 -0.41 1.06 -6.63
C ASN A 28 0.04 0.42 -7.94
N ALA A 29 -0.86 0.29 -8.93
CA ALA A 29 -0.48 -0.20 -10.26
C ALA A 29 0.53 0.74 -10.93
N LYS A 30 0.30 2.06 -10.86
CA LYS A 30 1.27 3.06 -11.35
C LYS A 30 2.61 2.97 -10.62
N LEU A 31 2.57 2.87 -9.29
CA LEU A 31 3.80 2.76 -8.48
C LEU A 31 4.60 1.49 -8.78
N LYS A 32 3.92 0.36 -9.03
CA LYS A 32 4.58 -0.89 -9.45
C LYS A 32 5.25 -0.75 -10.81
N LEU A 33 4.57 -0.17 -11.79
CA LEU A 33 5.13 0.05 -13.12
C LEU A 33 6.37 0.96 -13.07
N LEU A 34 6.35 2.02 -12.26
CA LEU A 34 7.51 2.88 -12.05
C LEU A 34 8.68 2.13 -11.38
N ALA A 35 8.40 1.27 -10.41
CA ALA A 35 9.43 0.45 -9.76
C ALA A 35 10.05 -0.56 -10.73
N GLU A 36 9.23 -1.21 -11.56
CA GLU A 36 9.68 -2.14 -12.61
C GLU A 36 10.54 -1.43 -13.66
N GLN A 37 10.19 -0.20 -14.07
CA GLN A 37 11.01 0.63 -14.96
C GLN A 37 12.37 0.97 -14.34
N SER A 38 12.39 1.41 -13.08
CA SER A 38 13.65 1.74 -12.41
C SER A 38 14.60 0.55 -12.25
N LEU A 39 14.07 -0.66 -12.09
CA LEU A 39 14.85 -1.89 -12.00
C LEU A 39 15.33 -2.39 -13.37
N SER A 40 14.64 -2.03 -14.45
CA SER A 40 15.03 -2.39 -15.81
C SER A 40 16.06 -1.43 -16.42
N GLU A 41 16.12 -0.20 -15.91
CA GLU A 41 17.08 0.83 -16.34
C GLU A 41 18.40 0.80 -15.55
N SER A 42 18.50 -0.05 -14.51
CA SER A 42 19.71 -0.32 -13.73
C SER A 42 20.40 -1.60 -14.21
#